data_AF-A0A943QVG9-F1
#
_entry.id   AF-A0A943QVG9-F1
#
_cell.length_a   1.000
_cell.length_b   1.000
_cell.length_c   1.000
_cell.angle_alpha   90.00
_cell.angle_beta   90.00
_cell.angle_gamma   90.00
#
_symmetry.space_group_name_H-M   'P 1'
#
loop_
_entity.id
_entity.type
_entity.pdbx_description
1 polymer ?
#
loop_
_entity_poly.entity_id
_entity_poly.type
_entity_poly.pdbx_seq_one_letter_code
_entity_poly.pdbx_strand_id
1 'polypeptide(L)'
;MKRTIAILLALAALFTAPHAAAQHDGQYEYRLRNDLLRTETIDDMQALAPRDDLDFPHATVFLLNGQPVSRRQALERIRIWNVLSARRTVCRLRGAGVPGRYRVVYVAFRIDTTCGQPHLDGNVAGYVWCRGRNSQPYIGSYVSRAQYDSVRRLSSERTIAVDRSEWHSLSPEVACYLDGKPVPADLFRWIDGCVVRSMDYYPPDLSVQRYGEAGEHGVLAAETFSGRRPLVFFDGERMPFDRWLRLCAQYRFDYDPRTGQEGNFRYIQPAEAVERFGAAARYGAVDVRTR
;
A
#
# COMPACT_ATOMS: atom_id res chain seq x y z
N MET A 1 -46.41 -0.88 48.46
CA MET A 1 -47.32 -1.25 47.35
C MET A 1 -46.63 -0.86 46.05
N LYS A 2 -46.08 -1.84 45.33
CA LYS A 2 -46.47 -2.21 43.95
C LYS A 2 -46.38 -1.03 42.97
N ARG A 3 -45.33 -1.00 42.11
CA ARG A 3 -45.35 -1.51 40.70
C ARG A 3 -45.67 -0.35 39.72
N THR A 4 -45.11 -0.11 38.53
CA THR A 4 -44.18 -0.81 37.64
C THR A 4 -43.91 0.09 36.40
N ILE A 5 -42.80 -0.18 35.71
CA ILE A 5 -42.62 -0.19 34.24
C ILE A 5 -42.40 1.15 33.51
N ALA A 6 -41.13 1.31 33.13
CA ALA A 6 -40.63 2.11 32.04
C ALA A 6 -40.78 1.38 30.68
N ILE A 7 -40.39 2.08 29.60
CA ILE A 7 -39.70 1.55 28.42
C ILE A 7 -40.51 1.28 27.11
N LEU A 8 -40.03 1.98 26.06
CA LEU A 8 -39.89 1.70 24.62
C LEU A 8 -41.09 1.64 23.63
N LEU A 9 -41.03 2.58 22.68
CA LEU A 9 -40.87 2.42 21.21
C LEU A 9 -41.87 1.59 20.37
N ALA A 10 -42.46 2.31 19.41
CA ALA A 10 -42.62 2.01 17.97
C ALA A 10 -43.19 0.66 17.49
N LEU A 11 -44.22 0.75 16.64
CA LEU A 11 -44.62 -0.09 15.48
C LEU A 11 -46.14 0.18 15.29
N ALA A 12 -46.73 0.38 14.11
CA ALA A 12 -46.30 0.28 12.73
C ALA A 12 -47.34 0.96 11.82
N ALA A 13 -46.86 1.42 10.67
CA ALA A 13 -47.51 1.36 9.34
C ALA A 13 -48.79 2.22 9.13
N LEU A 14 -48.92 2.97 8.05
CA LEU A 14 -49.01 2.45 6.68
C LEU A 14 -48.96 3.58 5.64
N PHE A 15 -48.17 3.32 4.58
CA PHE A 15 -48.31 3.81 3.20
C PHE A 15 -48.06 5.31 2.91
N THR A 16 -47.07 5.72 2.11
CA THR A 16 -46.70 5.21 0.77
C THR A 16 -45.27 5.65 0.40
N ALA A 17 -44.53 4.76 -0.28
CA ALA A 17 -43.47 5.12 -1.22
C ALA A 17 -43.97 4.71 -2.62
N PRO A 18 -43.52 5.29 -3.75
CA PRO A 18 -42.15 5.03 -4.22
C PRO A 18 -41.40 6.17 -4.97
N HIS A 19 -40.07 6.05 -4.92
CA HIS A 19 -39.08 6.34 -5.98
C HIS A 19 -38.76 7.79 -6.41
N ALA A 20 -37.60 8.27 -5.96
CA ALA A 20 -36.54 8.76 -6.86
C ALA A 20 -35.19 8.63 -6.15
N ALA A 21 -34.18 8.16 -6.89
CA ALA A 21 -32.86 7.76 -6.40
C ALA A 21 -32.16 8.84 -5.55
N ALA A 22 -31.96 8.54 -4.27
CA ALA A 22 -31.09 9.32 -3.40
C ALA A 22 -29.64 9.03 -3.76
N GLN A 23 -28.92 10.11 -4.05
CA GLN A 23 -27.46 10.21 -4.07
C GLN A 23 -26.86 9.42 -2.90
N HIS A 24 -26.10 8.37 -3.21
CA HIS A 24 -25.10 7.88 -2.28
C HIS A 24 -23.95 8.89 -2.29
N ASP A 25 -24.09 9.97 -1.53
CA ASP A 25 -22.94 10.69 -0.99
C ASP A 25 -22.29 9.78 0.06
N GLY A 26 -21.47 8.85 -0.43
CA GLY A 26 -20.58 8.08 0.42
C GLY A 26 -19.60 9.05 1.07
N GLN A 27 -19.76 9.28 2.39
CA GLN A 27 -18.71 9.83 3.21
C GLN A 27 -17.52 8.86 3.19
N TYR A 28 -16.64 9.02 2.21
CA TYR A 28 -15.31 8.41 2.24
C TYR A 28 -14.51 9.16 3.32
N GLU A 29 -14.23 8.50 4.44
CA GLU A 29 -13.20 8.96 5.37
C GLU A 29 -11.85 8.81 4.65
N TYR A 30 -11.35 9.88 4.04
CA TYR A 30 -10.13 9.84 3.21
C TYR A 30 -8.90 9.71 4.12
N ARG A 31 -8.51 8.47 4.39
CA ARG A 31 -7.21 8.16 4.99
C ARG A 31 -6.15 8.14 3.91
N LEU A 32 -4.96 8.66 4.21
CA LEU A 32 -3.85 8.61 3.27
C LEU A 32 -3.55 7.14 2.96
N ARG A 33 -3.10 6.83 1.74
CA ARG A 33 -2.75 5.44 1.37
C ARG A 33 -1.72 4.83 2.34
N ASN A 34 -0.90 5.65 3.00
CA ASN A 34 -0.02 5.27 4.12
C ASN A 34 -0.77 4.50 5.23
N ASP A 35 -1.99 4.92 5.53
CA ASP A 35 -2.85 4.34 6.56
C ASP A 35 -3.58 3.09 6.05
N LEU A 36 -3.91 3.04 4.76
CA LEU A 36 -4.45 1.82 4.12
C LEU A 36 -3.37 0.72 4.01
N LEU A 37 -2.11 1.06 3.75
CA LEU A 37 -0.98 0.11 3.77
C LEU A 37 -0.69 -0.45 5.17
N ARG A 38 -1.16 0.22 6.24
CA ARG A 38 -1.20 -0.31 7.61
C ARG A 38 -2.41 -1.22 7.84
N THR A 39 -3.49 -1.06 7.07
CA THR A 39 -4.79 -1.71 7.26
C THR A 39 -5.07 -2.83 6.25
N GLU A 40 -4.29 -2.98 5.17
CA GLU A 40 -4.23 -4.20 4.36
C GLU A 40 -3.52 -5.32 5.13
N THR A 41 -4.07 -5.61 6.30
CA THR A 41 -3.83 -6.78 7.12
C THR A 41 -5.15 -7.53 7.10
N ILE A 42 -5.14 -8.68 6.40
CA ILE A 42 -6.08 -9.79 6.60
C ILE A 42 -7.52 -9.44 6.19
N ASP A 43 -7.85 -9.58 4.91
CA ASP A 43 -9.05 -10.31 4.48
C ASP A 43 -9.01 -10.50 2.97
N ASP A 44 -8.39 -11.61 2.58
CA ASP A 44 -8.91 -12.54 1.57
C ASP A 44 -7.92 -13.70 1.49
N MET A 45 -8.14 -14.67 2.39
CA MET A 45 -7.64 -16.03 2.22
C MET A 45 -8.35 -16.66 1.03
N GLN A 46 -7.86 -16.41 -0.18
CA GLN A 46 -8.00 -17.36 -1.27
C GLN A 46 -6.63 -17.95 -1.60
N ALA A 47 -6.58 -19.28 -1.44
CA ALA A 47 -5.44 -20.17 -1.49
C ALA A 47 -4.30 -19.69 -2.42
N LEU A 48 -3.26 -19.13 -1.81
CA LEU A 48 -1.93 -19.17 -2.37
C LEU A 48 -1.47 -20.62 -2.23
N ALA A 49 -1.40 -21.36 -3.33
CA ALA A 49 -0.71 -22.64 -3.34
C ALA A 49 0.68 -22.45 -2.72
N PRO A 50 1.00 -23.11 -1.59
CA PRO A 50 2.34 -23.12 -1.06
C PRO A 50 3.26 -23.71 -2.13
N ARG A 51 4.49 -23.20 -2.24
CA ARG A 51 5.56 -23.99 -2.86
C ARG A 51 5.99 -25.01 -1.82
N ASP A 52 5.89 -26.28 -2.20
CA ASP A 52 5.99 -27.51 -1.38
C ASP A 52 7.36 -27.75 -0.72
N ASP A 53 7.78 -26.85 0.17
CA ASP A 53 8.98 -27.04 1.00
C ASP A 53 8.66 -27.00 2.51
N LEU A 54 7.40 -26.67 2.87
CA LEU A 54 6.98 -26.29 4.23
C LEU A 54 6.12 -27.35 4.96
N ASP A 55 6.05 -28.59 4.46
CA ASP A 55 5.27 -29.72 5.01
C ASP A 55 5.68 -30.22 6.41
N PHE A 56 6.59 -29.52 7.10
CA PHE A 56 6.91 -29.80 8.50
C PHE A 56 6.39 -28.67 9.38
N PRO A 57 5.86 -28.97 10.59
CA PRO A 57 5.60 -27.93 11.59
C PRO A 57 6.93 -27.21 11.85
N HIS A 58 7.00 -25.95 11.40
CA HIS A 58 8.17 -25.10 11.54
C HIS A 58 7.78 -23.87 12.35
N ALA A 59 8.67 -23.47 13.26
CA ALA A 59 8.55 -22.19 13.94
C ALA A 59 9.35 -21.15 13.17
N THR A 60 8.73 -20.02 12.82
CA THR A 60 9.45 -18.85 12.31
C THR A 60 9.80 -17.94 13.49
N VAL A 61 11.08 -17.61 13.63
CA VAL A 61 11.59 -16.66 14.61
C VAL A 61 12.05 -15.40 13.89
N PHE A 62 11.44 -14.26 14.19
CA PHE A 62 11.86 -12.98 13.66
C PHE A 62 12.86 -12.32 14.60
N LEU A 63 13.98 -11.85 14.04
CA LEU A 63 14.98 -11.06 14.74
C LEU A 63 15.05 -9.67 14.10
N LEU A 64 14.90 -8.62 14.89
CA LEU A 64 15.01 -7.23 14.44
C LEU A 64 16.15 -6.57 15.20
N ASN A 65 17.19 -6.15 14.48
CA ASN A 65 18.44 -5.63 15.06
C ASN A 65 19.03 -6.55 16.14
N GLY A 66 18.95 -7.86 15.90
CA GLY A 66 19.44 -8.91 16.82
C GLY A 66 18.48 -9.32 17.94
N GLN A 67 17.36 -8.62 18.12
CA GLN A 67 16.39 -8.92 19.18
C GLN A 67 15.20 -9.73 18.66
N PRO A 68 14.77 -10.79 19.36
CA PRO A 68 13.53 -11.51 19.02
C PRO A 68 12.31 -10.62 19.07
N VAL A 69 11.45 -10.72 18.06
CA VAL A 69 10.19 -9.99 17.98
C VAL A 69 9.07 -10.93 17.50
N SER A 70 7.83 -10.59 17.83
CA SER A 70 6.67 -11.28 17.28
C SER A 70 6.54 -11.00 15.76
N ARG A 71 5.86 -11.92 15.04
CA ARG A 71 5.55 -11.72 13.62
C ARG A 71 4.77 -10.41 13.38
N ARG A 72 3.81 -10.08 14.26
CA ARG A 72 3.06 -8.81 14.21
C ARG A 72 3.99 -7.61 14.30
N GLN A 73 4.91 -7.58 15.27
CA GLN A 73 5.88 -6.49 15.41
C GLN A 73 6.82 -6.38 14.19
N ALA A 74 7.22 -7.52 13.60
CA ALA A 74 8.02 -7.53 12.37
C ALA A 74 7.24 -6.90 11.20
N LEU A 75 5.98 -7.30 11.01
CA LEU A 75 5.08 -6.73 10.00
C LEU A 75 4.73 -5.26 10.24
N GLU A 76 4.73 -4.78 11.48
CA GLU A 76 4.49 -3.36 11.78
C GLU A 76 5.72 -2.49 11.55
N ARG A 77 6.92 -3.03 11.82
CA ARG A 77 8.15 -2.25 11.88
C ARG A 77 9.01 -2.34 10.62
N ILE A 78 8.90 -3.39 9.82
CA ILE A 78 9.80 -3.61 8.68
C ILE A 78 9.14 -3.07 7.41
N ARG A 79 9.83 -2.14 6.74
CA ARG A 79 9.34 -1.43 5.55
C ARG A 79 10.45 -1.28 4.52
N ILE A 80 10.09 -1.12 3.25
CA ILE A 80 11.07 -1.00 2.15
C ILE A 80 12.08 0.14 2.39
N TRP A 81 11.64 1.24 3.02
CA TRP A 81 12.47 2.40 3.34
C TRP A 81 13.39 2.23 4.54
N ASN A 82 13.18 1.24 5.40
CA ASN A 82 14.03 1.06 6.58
C ASN A 82 14.88 -0.21 6.57
N VAL A 83 14.68 -1.12 5.62
CA VAL A 83 15.50 -2.34 5.53
C VAL A 83 16.90 -2.03 5.03
N LEU A 84 17.89 -2.42 5.83
CA LEU A 84 19.30 -2.32 5.48
C LEU A 84 19.86 -3.67 5.04
N SER A 85 19.45 -4.76 5.68
CA SER A 85 19.80 -6.12 5.28
C SER A 85 18.81 -7.13 5.84
N ALA A 86 18.68 -8.28 5.18
CA ALA A 86 17.92 -9.42 5.68
C ALA A 86 18.73 -10.71 5.54
N ARG A 87 18.46 -11.67 6.43
CA ARG A 87 19.01 -13.01 6.39
C ARG A 87 17.90 -14.00 6.74
N ARG A 88 17.81 -15.08 5.97
CA ARG A 88 16.97 -16.24 6.29
C ARG A 88 17.89 -17.44 6.54
N THR A 89 17.75 -18.06 7.71
CA THR A 89 18.53 -19.25 8.08
C THR A 89 17.58 -20.35 8.49
N VAL A 90 17.74 -21.54 7.92
CA VAL A 90 16.94 -22.71 8.29
C VAL A 90 17.81 -23.59 9.18
N CYS A 91 17.38 -23.75 10.44
CA CYS A 91 18.03 -24.59 11.43
C CYS A 91 17.22 -25.86 11.64
N ARG A 92 17.90 -26.98 11.90
CA ARG A 92 17.25 -28.23 12.32
C ARG A 92 17.66 -28.52 13.76
N LEU A 93 16.73 -28.40 14.69
CA LEU A 93 16.96 -28.60 16.12
C LEU A 93 16.44 -29.96 16.56
N ARG A 94 17.11 -30.62 17.52
CA ARG A 94 16.52 -31.74 18.26
C ARG A 94 15.80 -31.18 19.49
N GLY A 95 14.51 -31.49 19.64
CA GLY A 95 13.76 -31.15 20.84
C GLY A 95 14.11 -32.13 21.97
N ALA A 96 14.16 -31.63 23.21
CA ALA A 96 14.20 -32.52 24.37
C ALA A 96 12.84 -33.23 24.48
N GLY A 97 12.84 -34.57 24.48
CA GLY A 97 11.62 -35.37 24.69
C GLY A 97 10.68 -35.50 23.49
N VAL A 98 11.05 -35.04 22.29
CA VAL A 98 10.21 -35.19 21.09
C VAL A 98 10.96 -35.95 19.99
N PRO A 99 10.41 -37.06 19.43
CA PRO A 99 11.08 -37.83 18.38
C PRO A 99 11.22 -37.00 17.10
N GLY A 100 12.47 -36.71 16.70
CA GLY A 100 12.78 -36.08 15.40
C GLY A 100 13.58 -34.79 15.50
N ARG A 101 13.77 -34.14 14.35
CA ARG A 101 14.36 -32.78 14.25
C ARG A 101 13.28 -31.81 13.80
N TYR A 102 13.10 -30.71 14.54
CA TYR A 102 12.20 -29.62 14.18
C TYR A 102 12.94 -28.59 13.35
N ARG A 103 12.29 -28.09 12.30
CA ARG A 103 12.83 -27.01 11.48
C ARG A 103 12.46 -25.68 12.12
N VAL A 104 13.45 -24.83 12.38
CA VAL A 104 13.26 -23.45 12.82
C VAL A 104 13.79 -22.53 11.74
N VAL A 105 12.95 -21.60 11.29
CA VAL A 105 13.32 -20.60 10.28
C VAL A 105 13.60 -19.29 10.99
N TYR A 106 14.85 -18.87 11.03
CA TYR A 106 15.23 -17.56 11.53
C TYR A 106 15.18 -16.54 10.40
N VAL A 107 14.38 -15.50 10.58
CA VAL A 107 14.28 -14.36 9.67
C VAL A 107 14.81 -13.13 10.40
N ALA A 108 16.04 -12.74 10.08
CA ALA A 108 16.73 -11.63 10.72
C ALA A 108 16.79 -10.41 9.81
N PHE A 109 16.38 -9.26 10.33
CA PHE A 109 16.48 -7.97 9.68
C PHE A 109 17.37 -7.02 10.47
N ARG A 110 18.19 -6.27 9.74
CA ARG A 110 18.76 -5.02 10.22
C ARG A 110 17.96 -3.89 9.60
N ILE A 111 17.37 -3.05 10.44
CA ILE A 111 16.61 -1.87 10.01
C ILE A 111 17.20 -0.60 10.59
N ASP A 112 17.07 0.48 9.83
CA ASP A 112 17.24 1.83 10.35
C ASP A 112 16.00 2.18 11.19
N THR A 113 16.21 2.57 12.45
CA THR A 113 15.13 2.98 13.35
C THR A 113 14.95 4.50 13.40
N THR A 114 15.85 5.24 12.75
CA THR A 114 15.82 6.71 12.69
C THR A 114 14.94 7.19 11.53
N CYS A 115 14.76 6.38 10.49
CA CYS A 115 13.84 6.68 9.39
C CYS A 115 12.38 6.50 9.85
N GLY A 116 11.78 7.58 10.37
CA GLY A 116 10.36 7.68 10.69
C GLY A 116 9.48 8.03 9.48
N GLN A 117 9.96 7.81 8.26
CA GLN A 117 9.44 8.47 7.06
C GLN A 117 7.96 8.13 6.77
N PRO A 118 7.17 9.14 6.36
CA PRO A 118 5.88 8.90 5.72
C PRO A 118 6.10 8.19 4.37
N HIS A 119 5.03 7.58 3.87
CA HIS A 119 4.98 6.85 2.60
C HIS A 119 5.52 7.63 1.37
N LEU A 120 5.62 8.97 1.44
CA LEU A 120 6.19 9.83 0.39
C LEU A 120 7.09 10.93 0.99
N ASP A 121 8.34 11.07 0.54
CA ASP A 121 9.29 12.04 1.09
C ASP A 121 9.25 13.44 0.47
N GLY A 122 8.46 13.64 -0.59
CA GLY A 122 8.39 14.92 -1.30
C GLY A 122 7.42 15.92 -0.67
N ASN A 123 7.13 16.99 -1.39
CA ASN A 123 6.18 18.02 -0.99
C ASN A 123 4.72 17.53 -1.00
N VAL A 124 4.44 16.36 -1.60
CA VAL A 124 3.14 15.68 -1.55
C VAL A 124 3.11 14.67 -0.42
N ALA A 125 2.12 14.78 0.45
CA ALA A 125 1.90 13.85 1.56
C ALA A 125 1.07 12.63 1.22
N GLY A 126 0.18 12.80 0.24
CA GLY A 126 -0.68 11.80 -0.32
C GLY A 126 -1.57 12.44 -1.37
N TYR A 127 -2.24 11.60 -2.14
CA TYR A 127 -3.04 12.02 -3.28
C TYR A 127 -4.29 11.13 -3.40
N VAL A 128 -5.32 11.63 -4.07
CA VAL A 128 -6.60 10.94 -4.27
C VAL A 128 -6.88 10.77 -5.76
N TRP A 129 -7.40 9.59 -6.09
CA TRP A 129 -7.84 9.25 -7.44
C TRP A 129 -9.21 9.82 -7.73
N CYS A 130 -9.39 10.29 -8.95
CA CYS A 130 -10.67 10.69 -9.51
C CYS A 130 -10.90 9.94 -10.82
N ARG A 131 -12.15 9.88 -11.27
CA ARG A 131 -12.52 9.32 -12.57
C ARG A 131 -12.81 10.46 -13.54
N GLY A 132 -12.13 10.46 -14.68
CA GLY A 132 -12.39 11.40 -15.77
C GLY A 132 -13.66 11.04 -16.53
N ARG A 133 -14.02 11.87 -17.52
CA ARG A 133 -15.25 11.71 -18.34
C ARG A 133 -15.35 10.35 -19.04
N ASN A 134 -14.22 9.74 -19.39
CA ASN A 134 -14.15 8.43 -20.06
C ASN A 134 -13.88 7.26 -19.09
N SER A 135 -14.15 7.45 -17.79
CA SER A 135 -13.78 6.51 -16.72
C SER A 135 -12.27 6.25 -16.57
N GLN A 136 -11.42 6.98 -17.30
CA GLN A 136 -9.98 6.91 -17.11
C GLN A 136 -9.62 7.53 -15.76
N PRO A 137 -8.88 6.81 -14.90
CA PRO A 137 -8.48 7.33 -13.61
C PRO A 137 -7.34 8.35 -13.75
N TYR A 138 -7.38 9.36 -12.89
CA TYR A 138 -6.34 10.37 -12.78
C TYR A 138 -6.15 10.78 -11.32
N ILE A 139 -5.03 11.43 -11.01
CA ILE A 139 -4.78 11.97 -9.67
C ILE A 139 -5.44 13.35 -9.60
N GLY A 140 -6.55 13.46 -8.88
CA GLY A 140 -7.39 14.65 -8.89
C GLY A 140 -7.11 15.62 -7.76
N SER A 141 -6.50 15.18 -6.68
CA SER A 141 -6.13 16.08 -5.58
C SER A 141 -4.94 15.54 -4.80
N TYR A 142 -4.21 16.43 -4.13
CA TYR A 142 -3.11 16.09 -3.23
C TYR A 142 -3.18 16.89 -1.93
N VAL A 143 -2.60 16.36 -0.87
CA VAL A 143 -2.34 17.11 0.36
C VAL A 143 -0.85 17.44 0.42
N SER A 144 -0.50 18.66 0.80
CA SER A 144 0.91 19.03 0.94
C SER A 144 1.52 18.40 2.21
N ARG A 145 2.82 18.13 2.16
CA ARG A 145 3.61 17.68 3.32
C ARG A 145 3.52 18.67 4.48
N ALA A 146 3.60 19.97 4.19
CA ALA A 146 3.51 21.01 5.20
C ALA A 146 2.18 20.99 5.95
N GLN A 147 1.04 20.88 5.24
CA GLN A 147 -0.28 20.78 5.87
C GLN A 147 -0.41 19.48 6.68
N TYR A 148 -0.01 18.35 6.10
CA TYR A 148 -0.06 17.07 6.80
C TYR A 148 0.73 17.09 8.11
N ASP A 149 1.96 17.62 8.08
CA ASP A 149 2.78 17.72 9.29
C ASP A 149 2.23 18.72 10.31
N SER A 150 1.55 19.78 9.85
CA SER A 150 0.83 20.71 10.73
C SER A 150 -0.29 19.99 11.50
N VAL A 151 -1.16 19.28 10.78
CA VAL A 151 -2.24 18.47 11.37
C VAL A 151 -1.66 17.39 12.29
N ARG A 152 -0.55 16.75 11.87
CA ARG A 152 0.13 15.72 12.65
C ARG A 152 0.69 16.19 13.98
N ARG A 153 1.21 17.41 14.06
CA ARG A 153 1.72 17.96 15.33
C ARG A 153 0.61 18.23 16.34
N LEU A 154 -0.62 18.44 15.88
CA LEU A 154 -1.76 18.77 16.72
C LEU A 154 -2.52 17.54 17.23
N SER A 155 -2.24 16.35 16.67
CA SER A 155 -2.89 15.10 17.07
C SER A 155 -1.94 14.22 17.89
N SER A 156 -2.49 13.53 18.88
CA SER A 156 -1.80 12.46 19.61
C SER A 156 -1.78 11.13 18.85
N GLU A 157 -2.51 11.04 17.73
CA GLU A 157 -2.63 9.84 16.93
C GLU A 157 -1.46 9.66 15.96
N ARG A 158 -1.06 8.41 15.74
CA ARG A 158 -0.03 8.03 14.75
C ARG A 158 -0.54 8.06 13.31
N THR A 159 -1.85 8.20 13.13
CA THR A 159 -2.59 8.14 11.87
C THR A 159 -3.65 9.23 11.95
N ILE A 160 -3.77 10.06 10.92
CA ILE A 160 -4.72 11.18 10.95
C ILE A 160 -5.32 11.34 9.56
N ALA A 161 -6.65 11.30 9.51
CA ALA A 161 -7.38 11.68 8.32
C ALA A 161 -7.26 13.20 8.13
N VAL A 162 -6.82 13.61 6.95
CA VAL A 162 -6.80 15.03 6.58
C VAL A 162 -8.13 15.38 5.95
N ASP A 163 -8.82 16.38 6.49
CA ASP A 163 -10.10 16.86 5.98
C ASP A 163 -10.00 17.24 4.50
N ARG A 164 -11.05 16.93 3.71
CA ARG A 164 -11.06 17.15 2.26
C ARG A 164 -10.84 18.61 1.86
N SER A 165 -11.25 19.57 2.69
CA SER A 165 -11.04 21.00 2.45
C SER A 165 -9.56 21.40 2.42
N GLU A 166 -8.68 20.62 3.05
CA GLU A 166 -7.23 20.84 3.06
C GLU A 166 -6.53 20.28 1.80
N TRP A 167 -7.25 19.56 0.93
CA TRP A 167 -6.69 18.98 -0.28
C TRP A 167 -6.70 19.98 -1.43
N HIS A 168 -5.58 20.05 -2.14
CA HIS A 168 -5.41 20.87 -3.33
C HIS A 168 -5.88 20.11 -4.56
N SER A 169 -6.77 20.72 -5.33
CA SER A 169 -7.24 20.16 -6.60
C SER A 169 -6.14 20.23 -7.67
N LEU A 170 -6.10 19.19 -8.51
CA LEU A 170 -5.19 19.07 -9.64
C LEU A 170 -5.98 19.07 -10.95
N SER A 171 -5.37 19.59 -12.00
CA SER A 171 -5.89 19.42 -13.35
C SER A 171 -5.96 17.93 -13.71
N PRO A 172 -7.02 17.45 -14.37
CA PRO A 172 -7.02 16.12 -14.99
C PRO A 172 -5.90 15.89 -15.99
N GLU A 173 -5.32 16.97 -16.50
CA GLU A 173 -4.22 17.00 -17.48
C GLU A 173 -2.84 17.17 -16.83
N VAL A 174 -2.76 17.09 -15.49
CA VAL A 174 -1.47 17.16 -14.78
C VAL A 174 -0.50 16.09 -15.32
N ALA A 175 0.69 16.53 -15.73
CA ALA A 175 1.67 15.61 -16.27
C ALA A 175 2.33 14.80 -15.15
N CYS A 176 2.57 13.52 -15.41
CA CYS A 176 3.10 12.58 -14.42
C CYS A 176 4.49 12.09 -14.85
N TYR A 177 5.45 12.14 -13.95
CA TYR A 177 6.82 11.69 -14.17
C TYR A 177 7.22 10.68 -13.09
N LEU A 178 7.95 9.63 -13.48
CA LEU A 178 8.58 8.68 -12.58
C LEU A 178 10.07 8.58 -12.91
N ASP A 179 10.93 8.84 -11.94
CA ASP A 179 12.39 8.82 -12.10
C ASP A 179 12.85 9.66 -13.33
N GLY A 180 12.22 10.83 -13.51
CA GLY A 180 12.48 11.77 -14.60
C GLY A 180 11.88 11.41 -15.97
N LYS A 181 11.10 10.33 -16.08
CA LYS A 181 10.46 9.90 -17.34
C LYS A 181 8.96 10.12 -17.31
N PRO A 182 8.34 10.58 -18.43
CA PRO A 182 6.90 10.72 -18.49
C PRO A 182 6.22 9.34 -18.38
N VAL A 183 5.17 9.26 -17.56
CA VAL A 183 4.38 8.05 -17.33
C VAL A 183 2.89 8.39 -17.29
N PRO A 184 1.98 7.46 -17.64
CA PRO A 184 0.57 7.67 -17.39
C PRO A 184 0.31 7.72 -15.87
N ALA A 185 -0.59 8.61 -15.43
CA ALA A 185 -0.95 8.73 -14.01
C ALA A 185 -1.35 7.37 -13.40
N ASP A 186 -2.09 6.57 -14.15
CA ASP A 186 -2.59 5.25 -13.74
C ASP A 186 -1.50 4.25 -13.33
N LEU A 187 -0.25 4.45 -13.77
CA LEU A 187 0.88 3.64 -13.32
C LEU A 187 1.03 3.68 -11.78
N PHE A 188 0.76 4.83 -11.15
CA PHE A 188 0.87 5.00 -9.70
C PHE A 188 -0.09 4.11 -8.91
N ARG A 189 -1.20 3.67 -9.50
CA ARG A 189 -2.11 2.71 -8.84
C ARG A 189 -1.38 1.45 -8.41
N TRP A 190 -0.47 0.97 -9.24
CA TRP A 190 0.24 -0.30 -9.07
C TRP A 190 1.50 -0.20 -8.23
N ILE A 191 2.16 0.96 -8.24
CA ILE A 191 3.52 1.09 -7.69
C ILE A 191 3.57 1.89 -6.40
N ASP A 192 2.56 2.71 -6.15
CA ASP A 192 2.44 3.47 -4.93
C ASP A 192 2.06 2.56 -3.76
N GLY A 193 2.66 2.80 -2.61
CA GLY A 193 2.70 1.85 -1.49
C GLY A 193 3.78 0.78 -1.58
N CYS A 194 4.32 0.55 -2.78
CA CYS A 194 5.29 -0.52 -3.03
C CYS A 194 6.70 0.02 -3.18
N VAL A 195 6.92 0.93 -4.15
CA VAL A 195 8.26 1.37 -4.57
C VAL A 195 8.42 2.87 -4.74
N VAL A 196 7.32 3.62 -4.78
CA VAL A 196 7.38 5.09 -4.78
C VAL A 196 7.93 5.54 -3.43
N ARG A 197 8.97 6.37 -3.47
CA ARG A 197 9.66 6.95 -2.32
C ARG A 197 9.24 8.39 -2.08
N SER A 198 9.16 9.19 -3.13
CA SER A 198 8.80 10.60 -3.04
C SER A 198 7.86 10.96 -4.17
N MET A 199 7.08 12.02 -3.93
CA MET A 199 6.26 12.65 -4.94
C MET A 199 6.25 14.15 -4.66
N ASP A 200 6.52 14.92 -5.69
CA ASP A 200 6.53 16.37 -5.67
C ASP A 200 5.54 16.90 -6.71
N TYR A 201 4.71 17.85 -6.30
CA TYR A 201 3.91 18.64 -7.20
C TYR A 201 4.62 19.95 -7.52
N TYR A 202 4.75 20.24 -8.80
CA TYR A 202 5.16 21.54 -9.31
C TYR A 202 3.95 22.23 -9.93
N PRO A 203 3.60 23.46 -9.50
CA PRO A 203 2.55 24.24 -10.15
C PRO A 203 2.93 24.61 -11.59
N PRO A 204 1.95 25.01 -12.43
CA PRO A 204 2.17 25.28 -13.86
C PRO A 204 3.34 26.22 -14.18
N ASP A 205 3.46 27.33 -13.44
CA ASP A 205 4.49 28.34 -13.59
C ASP A 205 5.92 27.79 -13.40
N LEU A 206 6.11 26.93 -12.39
CA LEU A 206 7.38 26.23 -12.15
C LEU A 206 7.59 25.04 -13.08
N SER A 207 6.49 24.40 -13.50
CA SER A 207 6.51 23.22 -14.35
C SER A 207 6.95 23.54 -15.76
N VAL A 208 6.42 24.61 -16.37
CA VAL A 208 6.80 25.02 -17.73
C VAL A 208 8.30 25.31 -17.84
N GLN A 209 8.89 25.92 -16.81
CA GLN A 209 10.33 26.20 -16.77
C GLN A 209 11.19 24.93 -16.77
N ARG A 210 10.69 23.82 -16.22
CA ARG A 210 11.45 22.57 -16.03
C ARG A 210 11.12 21.49 -17.06
N TYR A 211 9.86 21.45 -17.50
CA TYR A 211 9.29 20.36 -18.30
C TYR A 211 8.71 20.84 -19.65
N GLY A 212 8.77 22.14 -19.94
CA GLY A 212 8.26 22.71 -21.19
C GLY A 212 6.74 22.67 -21.28
N GLU A 213 6.20 22.49 -22.48
CA GLU A 213 4.75 22.41 -22.76
C GLU A 213 4.05 21.32 -21.93
N ALA A 214 4.74 20.22 -21.60
CA ALA A 214 4.20 19.19 -20.72
C ALA A 214 3.86 19.70 -19.31
N GLY A 215 4.43 20.84 -18.90
CA GLY A 215 4.20 21.46 -17.61
C GLY A 215 3.03 22.45 -17.55
N GLU A 216 2.31 22.70 -18.65
CA GLU A 216 1.24 23.71 -18.72
C GLU A 216 0.14 23.52 -17.68
N HIS A 217 -0.12 22.28 -17.27
CA HIS A 217 -1.14 21.93 -16.28
C HIS A 217 -0.55 21.50 -14.93
N GLY A 218 0.73 21.79 -14.69
CA GLY A 218 1.48 21.32 -13.53
C GLY A 218 2.05 19.92 -13.71
N VAL A 219 2.98 19.54 -12.83
CA VAL A 219 3.68 18.25 -12.89
C VAL A 219 3.68 17.56 -11.53
N LEU A 220 3.31 16.28 -11.52
CA LEU A 220 3.61 15.35 -10.44
C LEU A 220 4.87 14.55 -10.79
N ALA A 221 5.97 14.81 -10.09
CA ALA A 221 7.22 14.09 -10.25
C ALA A 221 7.42 13.15 -9.07
N ALA A 222 7.50 11.85 -9.34
CA ALA A 222 7.77 10.83 -8.34
C ALA A 222 9.13 10.18 -8.54
N GLU A 223 9.71 9.71 -7.45
CA GLU A 223 10.94 8.91 -7.48
C GLU A 223 10.74 7.59 -6.77
N THR A 224 11.41 6.55 -7.27
CA THR A 224 11.44 5.25 -6.61
C THR A 224 12.60 5.13 -5.62
N PHE A 225 12.55 4.13 -4.73
CA PHE A 225 13.72 3.81 -3.91
C PHE A 225 14.87 3.28 -4.76
N SER A 226 15.93 4.08 -4.89
CA SER A 226 17.14 3.64 -5.59
C SER A 226 17.70 2.35 -4.98
N GLY A 227 17.86 1.33 -5.84
CA GLY A 227 18.40 0.02 -5.45
C GLY A 227 17.49 -0.84 -4.55
N ARG A 228 16.29 -0.38 -4.17
CA ARG A 228 15.35 -1.16 -3.34
C ARG A 228 14.16 -1.60 -4.16
N ARG A 229 14.30 -2.78 -4.76
CA ARG A 229 13.30 -3.35 -5.67
C ARG A 229 12.70 -4.61 -5.05
N PRO A 230 11.36 -4.72 -4.96
CA PRO A 230 10.73 -5.96 -4.60
C PRO A 230 11.01 -7.03 -5.65
N LEU A 231 10.93 -8.30 -5.25
CA LEU A 231 10.81 -9.38 -6.24
C LEU A 231 9.46 -9.26 -6.93
N VAL A 232 9.37 -9.59 -8.21
CA VAL A 232 8.09 -9.63 -8.91
C VAL A 232 7.83 -11.04 -9.40
N PHE A 233 6.61 -11.50 -9.20
CA PHE A 233 6.10 -12.77 -9.68
C PHE A 233 4.85 -12.53 -10.52
N PHE A 234 4.75 -13.23 -11.64
CA PHE A 234 3.59 -13.23 -12.53
C PHE A 234 3.20 -14.69 -12.75
N ASP A 235 1.99 -15.07 -12.32
CA ASP A 235 1.51 -16.46 -12.29
C ASP A 235 2.52 -17.41 -11.61
N GLY A 236 3.15 -16.91 -10.55
CA GLY A 236 4.19 -17.62 -9.80
C GLY A 236 5.58 -17.62 -10.44
N GLU A 237 5.73 -17.23 -11.70
CA GLU A 237 7.05 -17.12 -12.35
C GLU A 237 7.74 -15.80 -12.03
N ARG A 238 9.06 -15.84 -11.81
CA ARG A 238 9.82 -14.64 -11.48
C ARG A 238 9.92 -13.71 -12.69
N MET A 239 9.53 -12.47 -12.51
CA MET A 239 9.59 -11.42 -13.53
C MET A 239 10.64 -10.35 -13.17
N PRO A 240 11.39 -9.80 -14.15
CA PRO A 240 12.20 -8.62 -13.94
C PRO A 240 11.36 -7.40 -13.54
N PHE A 241 11.81 -6.66 -12.52
CA PHE A 241 11.13 -5.46 -12.03
C PHE A 241 10.84 -4.43 -13.15
N ASP A 242 11.81 -4.16 -14.01
CA ASP A 242 11.64 -3.18 -15.10
C ASP A 242 10.64 -3.67 -16.17
N ARG A 243 10.45 -4.99 -16.32
CA ARG A 243 9.40 -5.55 -17.17
C ARG A 243 8.03 -5.33 -16.55
N TRP A 244 7.89 -5.55 -15.25
CA TRP A 244 6.66 -5.27 -14.51
C TRP A 244 6.26 -3.79 -14.60
N LEU A 245 7.19 -2.86 -14.36
CA LEU A 245 6.92 -1.42 -14.50
C LEU A 245 6.39 -1.04 -15.90
N ARG A 246 6.98 -1.62 -16.96
CA ARG A 246 6.48 -1.39 -18.34
C ARG A 246 5.06 -1.93 -18.54
N LEU A 247 4.72 -3.07 -17.95
CA LEU A 247 3.37 -3.62 -18.02
C LEU A 247 2.36 -2.80 -17.23
N CYS A 248 2.76 -2.22 -16.08
CA CYS A 248 1.93 -1.27 -15.32
C CYS A 248 1.63 -0.03 -16.17
N ALA A 249 2.62 0.51 -16.88
CA ALA A 249 2.46 1.66 -17.77
C ALA A 249 1.53 1.36 -18.96
N GLN A 250 1.42 0.08 -19.35
CA GLN A 250 0.60 -0.37 -20.49
C GLN A 250 -0.77 -0.92 -20.06
N TYR A 251 -1.08 -0.89 -18.76
CA TYR A 251 -2.34 -1.35 -18.21
C TYR A 251 -2.71 -2.81 -18.54
N ARG A 252 -1.70 -3.70 -18.48
CA ARG A 252 -1.84 -5.10 -18.91
C ARG A 252 -2.20 -6.08 -17.78
N PHE A 253 -2.50 -5.58 -16.59
CA PHE A 253 -2.85 -6.37 -15.41
C PHE A 253 -4.34 -6.19 -15.15
N ASP A 254 -5.15 -6.94 -15.91
CA ASP A 254 -6.62 -7.06 -15.85
C ASP A 254 -7.34 -6.03 -14.96
N TYR A 255 -7.74 -4.91 -15.56
CA TYR A 255 -8.75 -4.04 -15.00
C TYR A 255 -10.09 -4.43 -15.62
N ASP A 256 -11.07 -4.83 -14.80
CA ASP A 256 -12.45 -4.95 -15.25
C ASP A 256 -13.15 -3.57 -15.11
N PRO A 257 -13.44 -2.86 -16.21
CA PRO A 257 -14.08 -1.54 -16.16
C PRO A 257 -15.53 -1.59 -15.67
N ARG A 258 -16.17 -2.76 -15.69
CA ARG A 258 -17.58 -2.95 -15.32
C ARG A 258 -17.75 -3.24 -13.84
N THR A 259 -16.85 -4.00 -13.24
CA THR A 259 -16.89 -4.34 -11.81
C THR A 259 -15.98 -3.45 -10.95
N GLY A 260 -15.02 -2.77 -11.56
CA GLY A 260 -14.01 -1.98 -10.85
C GLY A 260 -13.02 -2.83 -10.06
N GLN A 261 -13.03 -4.15 -10.24
CA GLN A 261 -12.07 -5.04 -9.59
C GLN A 261 -10.75 -5.01 -10.35
N GLU A 262 -9.70 -4.66 -9.62
CA GLU A 262 -8.32 -4.80 -10.06
C GLU A 262 -7.99 -6.30 -10.09
N GLY A 263 -7.27 -6.76 -11.12
CA GLY A 263 -6.75 -8.12 -11.22
C GLY A 263 -5.96 -8.49 -9.97
N ASN A 264 -5.73 -9.79 -9.76
CA ASN A 264 -5.11 -10.37 -8.56
C ASN A 264 -3.67 -9.83 -8.34
N PHE A 265 -3.55 -8.62 -7.83
CA PHE A 265 -2.31 -7.92 -7.50
C PHE A 265 -2.18 -7.87 -5.99
N ARG A 266 -1.05 -8.35 -5.47
CA ARG A 266 -0.76 -8.28 -4.04
C ARG A 266 0.66 -7.83 -3.79
N TYR A 267 0.81 -6.76 -3.02
CA TYR A 267 2.09 -6.43 -2.41
C TYR A 267 2.30 -7.26 -1.14
N ILE A 268 3.44 -7.93 -1.08
CA ILE A 268 3.88 -8.74 0.05
C ILE A 268 4.98 -7.95 0.76
N GLN A 269 4.70 -7.55 2.00
CA GLN A 269 5.62 -6.75 2.81
C GLN A 269 6.97 -7.48 3.03
N PRO A 270 8.08 -6.75 3.24
CA PRO A 270 9.41 -7.34 3.38
C PRO A 270 9.52 -8.52 4.34
N ALA A 271 8.88 -8.45 5.51
CA ALA A 271 8.95 -9.51 6.52
C ALA A 271 8.34 -10.83 6.01
N GLU A 272 7.13 -10.77 5.45
CA GLU A 272 6.45 -11.92 4.84
C GLU A 272 7.20 -12.39 3.59
N ALA A 273 7.71 -11.46 2.77
CA ALA A 273 8.42 -11.79 1.55
C ALA A 273 9.73 -12.55 1.83
N VAL A 274 10.49 -12.15 2.85
CA VAL A 274 11.72 -12.88 3.24
C VAL A 274 11.39 -14.23 3.86
N GLU A 275 10.34 -14.31 4.68
CA GLU A 275 9.84 -15.59 5.23
C GLU A 275 9.58 -16.61 4.10
N ARG A 276 8.90 -16.17 3.03
CA ARG A 276 8.45 -17.01 1.90
C ARG A 276 9.51 -17.24 0.82
N PHE A 277 10.23 -16.21 0.40
CA PHE A 277 11.11 -16.23 -0.78
C PHE A 277 12.60 -16.07 -0.44
N GLY A 278 12.94 -15.92 0.83
CA GLY A 278 14.33 -15.78 1.28
C GLY A 278 14.88 -14.35 1.21
N ALA A 279 16.16 -14.21 1.59
CA ALA A 279 16.80 -12.91 1.82
C ALA A 279 16.84 -11.98 0.59
N ALA A 280 16.69 -12.52 -0.62
CA ALA A 280 16.58 -11.73 -1.85
C ALA A 280 15.32 -10.84 -1.86
N ALA A 281 14.28 -11.22 -1.12
CA ALA A 281 13.01 -10.50 -1.04
C ALA A 281 12.97 -9.44 0.09
N ARG A 282 14.14 -8.96 0.53
CA ARG A 282 14.27 -8.00 1.65
C ARG A 282 13.55 -6.67 1.45
N TYR A 283 13.16 -6.35 0.22
CA TYR A 283 12.41 -5.14 -0.12
C TYR A 283 10.93 -5.44 -0.44
N GLY A 284 10.44 -6.63 -0.09
CA GLY A 284 9.10 -7.08 -0.41
C GLY A 284 9.04 -7.93 -1.68
N ALA A 285 7.83 -8.32 -2.03
CA ALA A 285 7.51 -8.98 -3.29
C ALA A 285 6.17 -8.47 -3.84
N VAL A 286 6.00 -8.59 -5.15
CA VAL A 286 4.75 -8.33 -5.85
C VAL A 286 4.32 -9.65 -6.48
N ASP A 287 3.09 -10.07 -6.19
CA ASP A 287 2.47 -11.24 -6.82
C ASP A 287 1.34 -10.75 -7.73
N VAL A 288 1.44 -11.08 -9.02
CA VAL A 288 0.45 -10.75 -10.04
C VAL A 288 -0.09 -12.06 -10.60
N ARG A 289 -1.40 -12.20 -10.70
CA ARG A 289 -2.02 -13.40 -11.27
C ARG A 289 -3.04 -13.05 -12.34
N THR A 290 -3.04 -13.79 -13.44
CA THR A 290 -4.16 -13.79 -14.39
C THR A 290 -5.35 -14.50 -13.75
N ARG A 291 -6.57 -14.03 -14.05
CA ARG A 291 -7.79 -14.76 -13.66
C ARG A 291 -7.97 -16.03 -14.47
#